data_AF-A0A7S2NYA6-F1
#
_entry.id   AF-A0A7S2NYA6-F1
#
_cell.length_a   1.000
_cell.length_b   1.000
_cell.length_c   1.000
_cell.angle_alpha   90.00
_cell.angle_beta   90.00
_cell.angle_gamma   90.00
#
_symmetry.space_group_name_H-M   'P 1'
#
loop_
_entity.id
_entity.type
_entity.pdbx_description
1 polymer ?
#
loop_
_entity_poly.entity_id
_entity_poly.type
_entity_poly.pdbx_seq_one_letter_code
_entity_poly.pdbx_strand_id
1 'polypeptide(L)'
;MARVDIGYPSSSDEDTEWRGERQSTGAGADASLLSSDEDPQRSEERSSMWGAYLRWLSGALLLAVLVGVDTAVRLRDRPAAVHASGTQAAPVPEGLESLEGLQGDPMPSLNLAPGIVAAVYTYGAPGTADPPLVNFAAKDGCFSGLRSYNEDVLTGVTHQVDAAAISNAYKHAKMSSVVLHASGDSIYTPCPGNDNAPNDADGTVFAEWRLHWENDYQPRLRKVQVAGKDESDQEPFVTASKFVLFAYKSYDSTKHTIEQVGMRLPGWTLVARETRIEGTGTLYDEDPVMLLQEADTLNCALVFTGTNNLGNEIATSTTSFMAGYCGFEGVHDGYRNELWHITKELWPRLRPKLSKCNQVACVGHSLGGSLCDIFAACANSKRMEDPDYQQQMWVRGKPELMPRIEKGGMVYLPGAEVRCEEPPCPK
;
A
#
# COMPACT_ATOMS: atom_id res chain seq x y z
N MET A 1 -12.68 -42.78 -20.02
CA MET A 1 -12.78 -42.18 -18.68
C MET A 1 -11.96 -43.04 -17.74
N ALA A 2 -10.74 -42.62 -17.42
CA ALA A 2 -9.81 -43.36 -16.58
C ALA A 2 -9.41 -42.45 -15.41
N ARG A 3 -9.71 -42.91 -14.19
CA ARG A 3 -9.18 -42.37 -12.93
C ARG A 3 -7.95 -43.22 -12.57
N VAL A 4 -6.85 -42.55 -12.29
CA VAL A 4 -5.62 -43.15 -11.75
C VAL A 4 -5.51 -42.67 -10.31
N ASP A 5 -5.69 -43.59 -9.37
CA ASP A 5 -5.36 -43.42 -7.96
C ASP A 5 -3.87 -43.75 -7.77
N ILE A 6 -3.12 -42.87 -7.12
CA ILE A 6 -1.75 -43.14 -6.65
C ILE A 6 -1.74 -42.94 -5.14
N GLY A 7 -1.57 -44.06 -4.42
CA GLY A 7 -1.45 -44.11 -2.96
C GLY A 7 -0.05 -43.73 -2.48
N TYR A 8 -0.01 -43.17 -1.27
CA TYR A 8 1.20 -42.93 -0.48
C TYR A 8 1.48 -44.12 0.44
N PRO A 9 2.75 -44.56 0.61
CA PRO A 9 3.09 -45.56 1.60
C PRO A 9 3.37 -44.94 2.98
N SER A 10 2.76 -45.54 4.00
CA SER A 10 3.10 -45.40 5.42
C SER A 10 4.42 -46.13 5.73
N SER A 11 5.31 -45.49 6.49
CA SER A 11 6.45 -46.17 7.13
C SER A 11 6.28 -46.12 8.64
N SER A 12 6.37 -47.30 9.25
CA SER A 12 6.38 -47.54 10.68
C SER A 12 7.75 -48.09 11.08
N ASP A 13 8.12 -47.79 12.32
CA ASP A 13 9.00 -48.53 13.23
C ASP A 13 10.49 -48.67 12.88
N GLU A 14 11.33 -47.99 13.65
CA GLU A 14 12.51 -48.61 14.26
C GLU A 14 12.69 -48.13 15.71
N ASP A 15 12.60 -49.12 16.62
CA ASP A 15 12.94 -49.05 18.03
C ASP A 15 14.45 -48.90 18.23
N THR A 16 14.88 -48.12 19.22
CA THR A 16 16.15 -48.38 19.91
C THR A 16 16.05 -48.09 21.40
N GLU A 17 16.15 -49.18 22.14
CA GLU A 17 16.24 -49.31 23.58
C GLU A 17 17.61 -48.82 24.09
N TRP A 18 17.64 -47.94 25.10
CA TRP A 18 18.80 -47.80 25.99
C TRP A 18 18.35 -47.47 27.42
N ARG A 19 18.68 -48.38 28.35
CA ARG A 19 18.52 -48.25 29.79
C ARG A 19 19.65 -47.40 30.37
N GLY A 20 19.34 -46.54 31.34
CA GLY A 20 20.32 -45.85 32.18
C GLY A 20 19.69 -45.36 33.47
N GLU A 21 20.31 -45.67 34.60
CA GLU A 21 19.74 -45.70 35.95
C GLU A 21 19.45 -44.34 36.60
N ARG A 22 18.53 -44.37 37.58
CA ARG A 22 18.34 -43.34 38.59
C ARG A 22 19.50 -43.34 39.58
N GLN A 23 20.02 -42.15 39.92
CA GLN A 23 20.45 -41.86 41.28
C GLN A 23 19.96 -40.47 41.70
N SER A 24 19.36 -40.43 42.88
CA SER A 24 18.87 -39.25 43.60
C SER A 24 19.77 -38.99 44.81
N THR A 25 20.26 -37.77 44.97
CA THR A 25 20.64 -37.05 46.21
C THR A 25 21.11 -35.67 45.74
N GLY A 26 20.87 -34.51 46.33
CA GLY A 26 20.35 -34.08 47.61
C GLY A 26 20.51 -32.55 47.66
N ALA A 27 19.83 -31.89 48.59
CA ALA A 27 19.74 -30.44 48.76
C ALA A 27 21.09 -29.72 49.05
N GLY A 28 21.14 -28.42 48.72
CA GLY A 28 22.18 -27.50 49.22
C GLY A 28 22.06 -26.11 48.60
N ALA A 29 21.62 -25.13 49.39
CA ALA A 29 21.68 -23.70 49.09
C ALA A 29 23.12 -23.18 49.30
N ASP A 30 23.61 -22.25 48.49
CA ASP A 30 23.99 -20.90 48.97
C ASP A 30 24.40 -19.95 47.83
N ALA A 31 24.19 -18.66 48.09
CA ALA A 31 24.40 -17.52 47.21
C ALA A 31 25.88 -17.09 47.10
N SER A 32 26.28 -16.48 45.97
CA SER A 32 26.88 -15.13 45.90
C SER A 32 27.60 -14.83 44.58
N LEU A 33 27.32 -13.61 44.08
CA LEU A 33 28.19 -12.72 43.26
C LEU A 33 28.50 -13.13 41.81
N LEU A 34 28.01 -12.31 40.85
CA LEU A 34 28.85 -11.50 39.95
C LEU A 34 28.01 -10.57 39.02
N SER A 35 28.46 -9.31 38.97
CA SER A 35 28.32 -8.24 37.96
C SER A 35 26.97 -7.97 37.27
N SER A 36 26.42 -6.78 37.56
CA SER A 36 25.40 -6.10 36.76
C SER A 36 26.01 -5.47 35.51
N ASP A 37 25.77 -6.08 34.35
CA ASP A 37 25.80 -5.40 33.06
C ASP A 37 24.51 -4.57 32.92
N GLU A 38 24.64 -3.28 32.60
CA GLU A 38 23.50 -2.42 32.25
C GLU A 38 23.02 -2.76 30.83
N ASP A 39 21.76 -3.16 30.73
CA ASP A 39 21.08 -3.61 29.52
C ASP A 39 20.58 -2.42 28.65
N PRO A 40 20.94 -2.36 27.36
CA PRO A 40 20.40 -1.40 26.39
C PRO A 40 18.87 -1.44 26.22
N GLN A 41 18.16 -2.47 26.70
CA GLN A 41 16.69 -2.53 26.68
C GLN A 41 16.00 -1.41 27.48
N ARG A 42 16.71 -0.71 28.37
CA ARG A 42 16.12 0.39 29.17
C ARG A 42 15.90 1.71 28.40
N SER A 43 16.35 1.82 27.15
CA SER A 43 15.96 2.95 26.29
C SER A 43 14.58 2.79 25.65
N GLU A 44 14.03 1.56 25.56
CA GLU A 44 12.65 1.35 25.08
C GLU A 44 11.61 1.81 26.10
N GLU A 45 11.93 1.86 27.40
CA GLU A 45 11.03 2.42 28.43
C GLU A 45 10.86 3.96 28.30
N ARG A 46 11.80 4.68 27.65
CA ARG A 46 11.63 6.10 27.30
C ARG A 46 10.63 6.35 26.16
N SER A 47 10.26 5.32 25.41
CA SER A 47 9.15 5.33 24.44
C SER A 47 7.80 5.58 25.14
N SER A 48 7.69 5.28 26.44
CA SER A 48 6.43 5.38 27.20
C SER A 48 6.09 6.79 27.74
N MET A 49 7.05 7.72 27.83
CA MET A 49 6.81 9.04 28.46
C MET A 49 6.51 10.17 27.46
N TRP A 50 7.03 10.08 26.23
CA TRP A 50 6.73 11.03 25.13
C TRP A 50 5.33 10.80 24.53
N GLY A 51 4.83 9.56 24.53
CA GLY A 51 3.44 9.24 24.16
C GLY A 51 2.36 9.88 25.06
N ALA A 52 2.76 10.56 26.14
CA ALA A 52 1.85 11.23 27.09
C ALA A 52 1.76 12.76 26.90
N TYR A 53 2.79 13.46 26.39
CA TYR A 53 2.81 14.94 26.24
C TYR A 53 2.08 15.44 24.98
N LEU A 54 1.93 14.61 23.93
CA LEU A 54 1.22 14.95 22.69
C LEU A 54 -0.24 14.47 22.60
N ARG A 55 -0.77 13.83 23.65
CA ARG A 55 -2.23 13.71 23.84
C ARG A 55 -2.96 15.07 23.93
N TRP A 56 -2.30 16.21 24.15
CA TRP A 56 -3.01 17.47 24.47
C TRP A 56 -3.37 18.36 23.25
N LEU A 57 -2.52 18.41 22.22
CA LEU A 57 -2.79 19.21 20.99
C LEU A 57 -3.88 18.60 20.10
N SER A 58 -3.97 17.27 20.04
CA SER A 58 -5.02 16.52 19.34
C SER A 58 -6.43 16.82 19.87
N GLY A 59 -6.54 17.35 21.10
CA GLY A 59 -7.81 17.75 21.72
C GLY A 59 -8.33 19.15 21.35
N ALA A 60 -7.53 20.05 20.78
CA ALA A 60 -7.96 21.45 20.54
C ALA A 60 -8.37 21.75 19.08
N LEU A 61 -7.81 21.03 18.09
CA LEU A 61 -8.08 21.31 16.67
C LEU A 61 -9.17 20.43 16.07
N LEU A 62 -9.39 19.22 16.60
CA LEU A 62 -10.54 18.37 16.23
C LEU A 62 -11.89 19.07 16.53
N LEU A 63 -11.90 20.02 17.47
CA LEU A 63 -13.03 20.89 17.77
C LEU A 63 -13.36 21.89 16.64
N ALA A 64 -12.41 22.21 15.74
CA ALA A 64 -12.62 23.07 14.57
C ALA A 64 -13.20 22.30 13.37
N VAL A 65 -12.91 21.00 13.27
CA VAL A 65 -13.49 20.10 12.26
C VAL A 65 -14.99 19.86 12.50
N LEU A 66 -15.43 19.90 13.76
CA LEU A 66 -16.82 19.68 14.15
C LEU A 66 -17.76 20.90 13.97
N VAL A 67 -17.26 22.09 13.62
CA VAL A 67 -18.12 23.30 13.43
C VAL A 67 -18.19 23.78 11.98
N GLY A 68 -17.20 23.46 11.14
CA GLY A 68 -17.15 23.92 9.75
C GLY A 68 -17.96 23.07 8.75
N VAL A 69 -18.18 21.79 9.04
CA VAL A 69 -18.78 20.84 8.08
C VAL A 69 -20.31 20.94 8.02
N ASP A 70 -20.97 21.40 9.09
CA ASP A 70 -22.44 21.36 9.18
C ASP A 70 -23.16 22.57 8.54
N THR A 71 -22.45 23.61 8.10
CA THR A 71 -23.11 24.81 7.51
C THR A 71 -23.07 24.87 5.98
N ALA A 72 -22.24 24.07 5.30
CA ALA A 72 -22.02 24.18 3.85
C ALA A 72 -22.79 23.16 2.99
N VAL A 73 -23.50 22.20 3.58
CA VAL A 73 -24.28 21.18 2.85
C VAL A 73 -25.63 21.72 2.32
N ARG A 74 -26.03 22.94 2.69
CA ARG A 74 -27.16 23.64 2.06
C ARG A 74 -26.69 24.42 0.83
N LEU A 75 -26.66 23.77 -0.34
CA LEU A 75 -26.88 24.36 -1.69
C LEU A 75 -26.76 23.24 -2.75
N ARG A 76 -27.57 22.18 -2.66
CA ARG A 76 -27.86 21.30 -3.82
C ARG A 76 -29.16 21.78 -4.45
N ASP A 77 -29.03 22.43 -5.60
CA ASP A 77 -29.91 22.35 -6.77
C ASP A 77 -29.58 23.48 -7.75
N ARG A 78 -28.61 23.24 -8.63
CA ARG A 78 -28.51 23.95 -9.91
C ARG A 78 -28.19 22.94 -11.03
N PRO A 79 -28.98 22.91 -12.12
CA PRO A 79 -28.68 22.07 -13.27
C PRO A 79 -27.44 22.59 -13.99
N ALA A 80 -26.58 21.67 -14.42
CA ALA A 80 -25.38 21.96 -15.19
C ALA A 80 -25.75 22.58 -16.56
N ALA A 81 -25.41 23.85 -16.75
CA ALA A 81 -25.39 24.47 -18.07
C ALA A 81 -24.08 24.09 -18.76
N VAL A 82 -24.20 23.28 -19.82
CA VAL A 82 -23.11 22.96 -20.75
C VAL A 82 -22.75 24.23 -21.53
N HIS A 83 -21.66 24.90 -21.14
CA HIS A 83 -21.04 25.94 -21.96
C HIS A 83 -19.95 25.31 -22.83
N ALA A 84 -20.25 25.12 -24.11
CA ALA A 84 -19.25 24.87 -25.13
C ALA A 84 -18.53 26.19 -25.46
N SER A 85 -17.36 26.44 -24.86
CA SER A 85 -16.47 27.50 -25.28
C SER A 85 -15.50 26.95 -26.33
N GLY A 86 -15.72 27.30 -27.60
CA GLY A 86 -14.74 27.08 -28.66
C GLY A 86 -13.51 27.96 -28.44
N THR A 87 -12.41 27.36 -28.02
CA THR A 87 -11.08 27.98 -28.06
C THR A 87 -10.58 27.98 -29.50
N GLN A 88 -10.44 29.18 -30.08
CA GLN A 88 -9.70 29.38 -31.32
C GLN A 88 -8.21 29.10 -31.05
N ALA A 89 -7.62 28.21 -31.86
CA ALA A 89 -6.21 27.90 -31.84
C ALA A 89 -5.37 29.14 -32.19
N ALA A 90 -4.33 29.40 -31.39
CA ALA A 90 -3.33 30.42 -31.71
C ALA A 90 -2.53 29.99 -32.97
N PRO A 91 -2.10 30.95 -33.81
CA PRO A 91 -1.26 30.66 -34.97
C PRO A 91 0.10 30.12 -34.53
N VAL A 92 0.48 28.97 -35.10
CA VAL A 92 1.80 28.35 -34.93
C VAL A 92 2.85 29.23 -35.64
N PRO A 93 3.96 29.60 -35.00
CA PRO A 93 5.03 30.33 -35.66
C PRO A 93 5.70 29.46 -36.74
N GLU A 94 5.71 29.96 -37.97
CA GLU A 94 6.52 29.45 -39.08
C GLU A 94 8.01 29.62 -38.75
N GLY A 95 8.75 28.53 -38.55
CA GLY A 95 10.19 28.62 -38.32
C GLY A 95 10.92 27.40 -37.76
N LEU A 96 10.36 26.18 -37.83
CA LEU A 96 11.11 24.96 -37.54
C LEU A 96 11.50 24.26 -38.85
N GLU A 97 12.70 24.61 -39.31
CA GLU A 97 13.39 23.88 -40.38
C GLU A 97 13.70 22.44 -39.96
N SER A 98 13.62 21.57 -40.95
CA SER A 98 13.64 20.11 -40.96
C SER A 98 14.77 19.44 -40.17
N LEU A 99 14.42 18.73 -39.10
CA LEU A 99 15.20 17.60 -38.56
C LEU A 99 14.74 16.28 -39.22
N GLU A 100 14.73 16.22 -40.55
CA GLU A 100 14.33 15.02 -41.32
C GLU A 100 15.44 13.94 -41.45
N GLY A 101 16.54 14.07 -40.70
CA GLY A 101 17.75 13.25 -40.89
C GLY A 101 17.92 12.02 -40.00
N LEU A 102 17.00 11.73 -39.08
CA LEU A 102 17.09 10.57 -38.17
C LEU A 102 15.87 9.64 -38.33
N GLN A 103 15.64 9.17 -39.55
CA GLN A 103 14.84 7.96 -39.76
C GLN A 103 15.69 6.75 -39.33
N GLY A 104 15.78 6.55 -38.01
CA GLY A 104 16.27 5.29 -37.47
C GLY A 104 15.39 4.15 -37.96
N ASP A 105 15.99 3.04 -38.36
CA ASP A 105 15.28 1.85 -38.80
C ASP A 105 14.14 1.53 -37.82
N PRO A 106 12.93 1.21 -38.32
CA PRO A 106 11.81 0.85 -37.46
C PRO A 106 12.24 -0.33 -36.59
N MET A 107 12.41 -0.08 -35.29
CA MET A 107 12.68 -1.11 -34.29
C MET A 107 11.68 -2.25 -34.53
N PRO A 108 12.14 -3.51 -34.65
CA PRO A 108 11.25 -4.63 -34.90
C PRO A 108 10.13 -4.58 -33.87
N SER A 109 8.89 -4.53 -34.33
CA SER A 109 7.70 -4.45 -33.50
C SER A 109 7.57 -5.76 -32.72
N LEU A 110 8.32 -5.90 -31.63
CA LEU A 110 8.08 -6.91 -30.63
C LEU A 110 6.70 -6.59 -30.08
N ASN A 111 5.71 -7.42 -30.43
CA ASN A 111 4.35 -7.39 -29.90
C ASN A 111 4.38 -7.72 -28.39
N LEU A 112 5.00 -6.85 -27.59
CA LEU A 112 5.08 -7.01 -26.16
C LEU A 112 3.75 -6.56 -25.55
N ALA A 113 3.17 -7.43 -24.73
CA ALA A 113 1.92 -7.12 -24.06
C ALA A 113 2.14 -6.00 -23.02
N PRO A 114 1.17 -5.08 -22.85
CA PRO A 114 1.16 -4.16 -21.72
C PRO A 114 1.22 -4.93 -20.40
N GLY A 115 1.97 -4.39 -19.45
CA GLY A 115 1.98 -4.86 -18.07
C GLY A 115 0.63 -4.62 -17.40
N ILE A 116 0.28 -5.48 -16.45
CA ILE A 116 -0.94 -5.38 -15.64
C ILE A 116 -0.59 -5.57 -14.17
N VAL A 117 -1.42 -5.00 -13.30
CA VAL A 117 -1.40 -5.30 -11.86
C VAL A 117 -2.25 -6.55 -11.62
N ALA A 118 -1.62 -7.60 -11.12
CA ALA A 118 -2.24 -8.90 -10.89
C ALA A 118 -3.10 -8.93 -9.62
N ALA A 119 -2.70 -8.22 -8.57
CA ALA A 119 -3.43 -8.13 -7.30
C ALA A 119 -3.16 -6.80 -6.60
N VAL A 120 -4.10 -6.38 -5.74
CA VAL A 120 -4.04 -5.15 -4.96
C VAL A 120 -4.22 -5.50 -3.47
N TYR A 121 -3.33 -4.99 -2.62
CA TYR A 121 -3.40 -5.18 -1.17
C TYR A 121 -3.30 -3.84 -0.47
N THR A 122 -4.39 -3.43 0.20
CA THR A 122 -4.49 -2.13 0.86
C THR A 122 -4.79 -2.27 2.34
N TYR A 123 -4.23 -1.36 3.15
CA TYR A 123 -4.38 -1.33 4.61
C TYR A 123 -4.80 0.08 5.03
N GLY A 124 -6.02 0.23 5.56
CA GLY A 124 -6.51 1.52 6.07
C GLY A 124 -6.61 2.60 5.00
N ALA A 125 -6.80 2.20 3.73
CA ALA A 125 -6.82 3.14 2.63
C ALA A 125 -8.19 3.84 2.51
N PRO A 126 -8.23 5.17 2.29
CA PRO A 126 -9.46 5.90 1.99
C PRO A 126 -10.05 5.55 0.62
N GLY A 127 -11.32 5.90 0.41
CA GLY A 127 -12.02 5.70 -0.86
C GLY A 127 -11.40 6.56 -1.96
N THR A 128 -11.45 6.08 -3.21
CA THR A 128 -10.69 6.68 -4.32
C THR A 128 -11.54 7.23 -5.46
N ALA A 129 -12.76 6.74 -5.65
CA ALA A 129 -13.62 7.19 -6.75
C ALA A 129 -15.12 7.01 -6.45
N ASP A 130 -15.99 7.72 -7.16
CA ASP A 130 -17.42 7.41 -7.25
C ASP A 130 -17.87 7.57 -8.72
N PRO A 131 -18.24 6.48 -9.43
CA PRO A 131 -18.39 5.09 -8.96
C PRO A 131 -17.06 4.41 -8.57
N PRO A 132 -17.10 3.24 -7.89
CA PRO A 132 -15.92 2.45 -7.56
C PRO A 132 -15.04 2.18 -8.78
N LEU A 133 -13.72 2.23 -8.60
CA LEU A 133 -12.79 1.79 -9.63
C LEU A 133 -12.96 0.29 -9.91
N VAL A 134 -12.85 -0.09 -11.19
CA VAL A 134 -13.03 -1.47 -11.64
C VAL A 134 -11.81 -1.98 -12.40
N ASN A 135 -11.57 -3.28 -12.32
CA ASN A 135 -10.50 -3.95 -13.04
C ASN A 135 -10.97 -4.39 -14.44
N PHE A 136 -10.75 -3.57 -15.47
CA PHE A 136 -11.13 -3.93 -16.84
C PHE A 136 -10.34 -5.11 -17.44
N ALA A 137 -9.25 -5.56 -16.79
CA ALA A 137 -8.55 -6.78 -17.18
C ALA A 137 -9.26 -8.05 -16.68
N ALA A 138 -10.13 -7.95 -15.68
CA ALA A 138 -10.90 -9.06 -15.13
C ALA A 138 -12.35 -9.08 -15.65
N LYS A 139 -12.90 -10.28 -15.86
CA LYS A 139 -14.24 -10.47 -16.44
C LYS A 139 -15.37 -9.94 -15.55
N ASP A 140 -15.20 -10.04 -14.23
CA ASP A 140 -16.14 -9.57 -13.20
C ASP A 140 -15.89 -8.12 -12.77
N GLY A 141 -14.85 -7.48 -13.32
CA GLY A 141 -14.41 -6.15 -12.95
C GLY A 141 -13.72 -6.08 -11.58
N CYS A 142 -13.39 -7.23 -10.97
CA CYS A 142 -12.82 -7.30 -9.63
C CYS A 142 -11.29 -7.25 -9.65
N PHE A 143 -10.70 -6.48 -8.73
CA PHE A 143 -9.28 -6.66 -8.41
C PHE A 143 -9.11 -7.91 -7.54
N SER A 144 -8.12 -8.73 -7.88
CA SER A 144 -7.65 -9.78 -6.97
C SER A 144 -6.87 -9.15 -5.82
N GLY A 145 -6.75 -9.88 -4.70
CA GLY A 145 -6.11 -9.39 -3.47
C GLY A 145 -7.11 -9.05 -2.38
N LEU A 146 -6.75 -8.14 -1.47
CA LEU A 146 -7.52 -7.86 -0.27
C LEU A 146 -7.38 -6.40 0.19
N ARG A 147 -8.51 -5.74 0.36
CA ARG A 147 -8.60 -4.50 1.12
C ARG A 147 -8.82 -4.82 2.59
N SER A 148 -8.03 -4.26 3.48
CA SER A 148 -8.12 -4.50 4.92
C SER A 148 -8.27 -3.19 5.68
N TYR A 149 -9.12 -3.15 6.70
CA TYR A 149 -9.10 -2.08 7.69
C TYR A 149 -9.37 -2.64 9.09
N ASN A 150 -8.85 -1.97 10.11
CA ASN A 150 -9.04 -2.37 11.50
C ASN A 150 -10.31 -1.74 12.08
N GLU A 151 -11.02 -2.53 12.89
CA GLU A 151 -12.17 -2.09 13.66
C GLU A 151 -12.14 -2.71 15.07
N ASP A 152 -12.43 -1.91 16.09
CA ASP A 152 -12.70 -2.37 17.44
C ASP A 152 -14.20 -2.18 17.75
N VAL A 153 -14.90 -3.28 18.01
CA VAL A 153 -16.31 -3.28 18.38
C VAL A 153 -16.42 -2.94 19.88
N LEU A 154 -16.82 -1.71 20.20
CA LEU A 154 -16.98 -1.24 21.58
C LEU A 154 -18.27 -1.73 22.22
N THR A 155 -19.35 -1.70 21.44
CA THR A 155 -20.67 -2.25 21.78
C THR A 155 -21.27 -2.88 20.53
N GLY A 156 -22.40 -3.58 20.64
CA GLY A 156 -23.06 -4.19 19.47
C GLY A 156 -23.49 -3.21 18.36
N VAL A 157 -23.39 -1.89 18.56
CA VAL A 157 -23.75 -0.85 17.57
C VAL A 157 -22.72 0.29 17.50
N THR A 158 -21.59 0.17 18.19
CA THR A 158 -20.59 1.24 18.32
C THR A 158 -19.21 0.70 17.98
N HIS A 159 -18.58 1.31 16.99
CA HIS A 159 -17.36 0.81 16.37
C HIS A 159 -16.30 1.92 16.38
N GLN A 160 -15.07 1.59 16.78
CA GLN A 160 -13.89 2.40 16.46
C GLN A 160 -13.27 1.85 15.19
N VAL A 161 -13.06 2.69 14.19
CA VAL A 161 -12.56 2.28 12.89
C VAL A 161 -11.28 3.03 12.58
N ASP A 162 -10.39 2.39 11.83
CA ASP A 162 -9.23 3.05 11.23
C ASP A 162 -9.64 4.38 10.59
N ALA A 163 -9.13 5.48 11.16
CA ALA A 163 -9.50 6.83 10.79
C ALA A 163 -9.25 7.16 9.31
N ALA A 164 -8.21 6.58 8.69
CA ALA A 164 -7.91 6.82 7.29
C ALA A 164 -8.90 6.09 6.36
N ALA A 165 -9.41 4.93 6.77
CA ALA A 165 -10.39 4.19 5.96
C ALA A 165 -11.73 4.94 5.80
N ILE A 166 -12.06 5.84 6.72
CA ILE A 166 -13.28 6.68 6.72
C ILE A 166 -13.02 8.16 6.44
N SER A 167 -11.82 8.54 5.97
CA SER A 167 -11.43 9.95 5.90
C SER A 167 -12.11 10.73 4.76
N ASN A 168 -12.86 10.07 3.88
CA ASN A 168 -13.63 10.69 2.82
C ASN A 168 -14.89 9.87 2.47
N ALA A 169 -15.77 10.44 1.65
CA ALA A 169 -17.02 9.80 1.21
C ALA A 169 -16.92 9.10 -0.15
N TYR A 170 -15.71 8.94 -0.71
CA TYR A 170 -15.52 8.21 -1.95
C TYR A 170 -15.65 6.71 -1.71
N LYS A 171 -15.86 5.96 -2.79
CA LYS A 171 -15.93 4.50 -2.74
C LYS A 171 -14.56 3.89 -2.96
N HIS A 172 -14.35 2.75 -2.33
CA HIS A 172 -13.15 1.94 -2.54
C HIS A 172 -13.23 1.19 -3.87
N ALA A 173 -12.09 0.74 -4.40
CA ALA A 173 -12.07 -0.09 -5.60
C ALA A 173 -12.88 -1.38 -5.41
N LYS A 174 -13.43 -1.91 -6.51
CA LYS A 174 -14.22 -3.15 -6.53
C LYS A 174 -13.31 -4.37 -6.30
N MET A 175 -13.21 -4.81 -5.05
CA MET A 175 -12.34 -5.93 -4.64
C MET A 175 -12.85 -6.58 -3.34
N SER A 176 -12.31 -7.75 -2.98
CA SER A 176 -12.64 -8.37 -1.69
C SER A 176 -12.13 -7.49 -0.54
N SER A 177 -12.89 -7.43 0.55
CA SER A 177 -12.56 -6.63 1.73
C SER A 177 -12.64 -7.45 3.02
N VAL A 178 -11.82 -7.10 4.02
CA VAL A 178 -11.92 -7.62 5.38
C VAL A 178 -11.93 -6.50 6.41
N VAL A 179 -12.83 -6.62 7.37
CA VAL A 179 -12.86 -5.86 8.62
C VAL A 179 -12.11 -6.67 9.67
N LEU A 180 -10.99 -6.15 10.13
CA LEU A 180 -10.10 -6.84 11.06
C LEU A 180 -10.44 -6.47 12.50
N HIS A 181 -11.02 -7.42 13.24
CA HIS A 181 -11.33 -7.23 14.65
C HIS A 181 -10.16 -7.63 15.55
N ALA A 182 -9.95 -6.90 16.65
CA ALA A 182 -8.98 -7.27 17.67
C ALA A 182 -9.35 -8.58 18.39
N SER A 183 -10.64 -8.84 18.50
CA SER A 183 -11.22 -10.01 19.16
C SER A 183 -12.49 -10.46 18.44
N GLY A 184 -12.71 -11.77 18.40
CA GLY A 184 -13.85 -12.37 17.72
C GLY A 184 -13.64 -12.52 16.21
N ASP A 185 -14.72 -12.83 15.50
CA ASP A 185 -14.71 -13.01 14.05
C ASP A 185 -14.53 -11.67 13.34
N SER A 186 -13.58 -11.62 12.42
CA SER A 186 -13.47 -10.61 11.37
C SER A 186 -14.59 -10.77 10.34
N ILE A 187 -14.94 -9.68 9.66
CA ILE A 187 -15.98 -9.70 8.62
C ILE A 187 -15.29 -9.70 7.25
N TYR A 188 -15.38 -10.82 6.54
CA TYR A 188 -14.88 -10.94 5.18
C TYR A 188 -16.02 -10.82 4.16
N THR A 189 -15.86 -9.92 3.20
CA THR A 189 -16.80 -9.73 2.09
C THR A 189 -16.07 -10.03 0.77
N PRO A 190 -16.43 -11.11 0.06
CA PRO A 190 -15.83 -11.40 -1.23
C PRO A 190 -16.23 -10.33 -2.26
N CYS A 191 -15.45 -10.22 -3.35
CA CYS A 191 -15.74 -9.26 -4.42
C CYS A 191 -17.21 -9.36 -4.92
N PRO A 192 -17.96 -8.25 -5.10
CA PRO A 192 -17.54 -6.85 -5.25
C PRO A 192 -16.98 -6.17 -4.00
N GLY A 193 -17.06 -6.82 -2.83
CA GLY A 193 -16.71 -6.24 -1.55
C GLY A 193 -17.83 -5.37 -1.00
N ASN A 194 -17.56 -4.65 0.07
CA ASN A 194 -18.32 -3.46 0.43
C ASN A 194 -17.48 -2.23 0.05
N ASP A 195 -17.91 -1.54 -1.00
CA ASP A 195 -17.24 -0.38 -1.58
C ASP A 195 -17.47 0.92 -0.78
N ASN A 196 -18.49 0.96 0.08
CA ASN A 196 -18.77 2.10 0.95
C ASN A 196 -18.25 1.87 2.38
N ALA A 197 -18.02 0.62 2.80
CA ALA A 197 -17.50 0.33 4.14
C ALA A 197 -16.11 0.95 4.33
N PRO A 198 -15.89 1.68 5.44
CA PRO A 198 -16.68 1.63 6.68
C PRO A 198 -17.75 2.74 6.81
N ASN A 199 -17.93 3.58 5.80
CA ASN A 199 -18.80 4.76 5.86
C ASN A 199 -20.30 4.42 5.87
N ASP A 200 -20.69 3.19 5.52
CA ASP A 200 -22.07 2.71 5.48
C ASP A 200 -22.40 1.71 6.60
N ALA A 201 -21.54 1.56 7.61
CA ALA A 201 -21.74 0.59 8.68
C ALA A 201 -23.03 0.87 9.48
N ASP A 202 -23.77 -0.20 9.80
CA ASP A 202 -24.94 -0.16 10.68
C ASP A 202 -24.51 0.19 12.11
N GLY A 203 -24.44 1.48 12.45
CA GLY A 203 -24.09 1.92 13.79
C GLY A 203 -23.42 3.28 13.87
N THR A 204 -22.90 3.59 15.05
CA THR A 204 -22.06 4.79 15.26
C THR A 204 -20.60 4.42 15.07
N VAL A 205 -19.97 5.01 14.07
CA VAL A 205 -18.54 4.83 13.76
C VAL A 205 -17.73 6.01 14.27
N PHE A 206 -16.63 5.74 14.96
CA PHE A 206 -15.66 6.74 15.42
C PHE A 206 -14.30 6.49 14.78
N ALA A 207 -13.68 7.55 14.28
CA ALA A 207 -12.31 7.52 13.78
C ALA A 207 -11.32 7.27 14.94
N GLU A 208 -10.45 6.27 14.81
CA GLU A 208 -9.37 5.96 15.76
C GLU A 208 -8.04 5.78 15.02
N TRP A 209 -7.14 6.77 15.13
CA TRP A 209 -5.83 6.74 14.49
C TRP A 209 -4.89 5.69 15.08
N ARG A 210 -5.11 5.23 16.32
CA ARG A 210 -4.34 4.10 16.86
C ARG A 210 -4.55 2.81 16.04
N LEU A 211 -5.71 2.63 15.41
CA LEU A 211 -5.97 1.46 14.59
C LEU A 211 -5.22 1.46 13.25
N HIS A 212 -4.57 2.58 12.91
CA HIS A 212 -3.88 2.77 11.64
C HIS A 212 -2.41 2.28 11.64
N TRP A 213 -1.96 1.57 12.68
CA TRP A 213 -0.55 1.18 12.85
C TRP A 213 -0.28 -0.31 12.56
N GLU A 214 0.97 -0.64 12.18
CA GLU A 214 1.42 -2.02 11.86
C GLU A 214 1.06 -2.99 12.98
N ASN A 215 1.19 -2.52 14.22
CA ASN A 215 0.95 -3.28 15.44
C ASN A 215 -0.51 -3.70 15.63
N ASP A 216 -1.45 -3.08 14.94
CA ASP A 216 -2.85 -3.52 14.93
C ASP A 216 -3.13 -4.44 13.73
N TYR A 217 -2.65 -4.10 12.53
CA TYR A 217 -2.90 -4.91 11.33
C TYR A 217 -2.28 -6.30 11.38
N GLN A 218 -0.98 -6.38 11.68
CA GLN A 218 -0.26 -7.65 11.59
C GLN A 218 -0.81 -8.74 12.53
N PRO A 219 -1.02 -8.50 13.83
CA PRO A 219 -1.54 -9.56 14.70
C PRO A 219 -2.98 -9.96 14.36
N ARG A 220 -3.80 -9.05 13.83
CA ARG A 220 -5.18 -9.35 13.42
C ARG A 220 -5.23 -10.18 12.15
N LEU A 221 -4.41 -9.87 11.13
CA LEU A 221 -4.29 -10.70 9.92
C LEU A 221 -3.79 -12.11 10.22
N ARG A 222 -2.85 -12.26 11.17
CA ARG A 222 -2.33 -13.57 11.61
C ARG A 222 -3.31 -14.38 12.47
N LYS A 223 -4.44 -13.80 12.84
CA LYS A 223 -5.47 -14.43 13.69
C LYS A 223 -6.86 -14.22 13.11
N VAL A 224 -6.96 -13.97 11.81
CA VAL A 224 -8.24 -13.69 11.17
C VAL A 224 -9.14 -14.90 11.27
N GLN A 225 -10.29 -14.71 11.90
CA GLN A 225 -11.35 -15.69 11.99
C GLN A 225 -12.54 -15.20 11.17
N VAL A 226 -13.15 -16.06 10.39
CA VAL A 226 -14.35 -15.75 9.60
C VAL A 226 -15.38 -16.83 9.90
N ALA A 227 -16.53 -16.43 10.44
CA ALA A 227 -17.60 -17.36 10.84
C ALA A 227 -17.10 -18.51 11.75
N GLY A 228 -16.27 -18.17 12.74
CA GLY A 228 -15.68 -19.09 13.72
C GLY A 228 -14.56 -19.98 13.19
N LYS A 229 -14.14 -19.82 11.93
CA LYS A 229 -13.04 -20.59 11.32
C LYS A 229 -11.80 -19.72 11.19
N ASP A 230 -10.65 -20.25 11.61
CA ASP A 230 -9.35 -19.64 11.34
C ASP A 230 -9.05 -19.70 9.83
N GLU A 231 -8.92 -18.53 9.21
CA GLU A 231 -8.60 -18.38 7.78
C GLU A 231 -7.22 -17.73 7.57
N SER A 232 -6.41 -17.56 8.62
CA SER A 232 -5.14 -16.82 8.57
C SER A 232 -4.11 -17.39 7.59
N ASP A 233 -4.12 -18.71 7.39
CA ASP A 233 -3.24 -19.41 6.44
C ASP A 233 -3.85 -19.56 5.04
N GLN A 234 -5.07 -19.04 4.80
CA GLN A 234 -5.73 -19.10 3.50
C GLN A 234 -5.52 -17.82 2.69
N GLU A 235 -5.56 -17.94 1.37
CA GLU A 235 -5.64 -16.75 0.51
C GLU A 235 -7.04 -16.11 0.62
N PRO A 236 -7.14 -14.76 0.62
CA PRO A 236 -6.05 -13.80 0.40
C PRO A 236 -5.31 -13.36 1.69
N PHE A 237 -5.63 -13.92 2.85
CA PHE A 237 -5.15 -13.46 4.16
C PHE A 237 -3.67 -13.74 4.40
N VAL A 238 -3.17 -14.91 4.01
CA VAL A 238 -1.75 -15.26 4.19
C VAL A 238 -0.83 -14.32 3.40
N THR A 239 -1.21 -13.93 2.19
CA THR A 239 -0.45 -12.95 1.41
C THR A 239 -0.60 -11.55 2.00
N ALA A 240 -1.80 -11.13 2.40
CA ALA A 240 -2.01 -9.84 3.07
C ALA A 240 -1.19 -9.74 4.38
N SER A 241 -1.12 -10.80 5.18
CA SER A 241 -0.31 -10.83 6.40
C SER A 241 1.19 -10.69 6.14
N LYS A 242 1.68 -11.05 4.95
CA LYS A 242 3.07 -10.81 4.54
C LYS A 242 3.23 -9.39 4.02
N PHE A 243 2.33 -8.94 3.15
CA PHE A 243 2.43 -7.66 2.45
C PHE A 243 2.17 -6.45 3.34
N VAL A 244 1.53 -6.62 4.50
CA VAL A 244 1.48 -5.58 5.53
C VAL A 244 2.90 -5.13 5.92
N LEU A 245 3.89 -6.04 5.93
CA LEU A 245 5.27 -5.68 6.17
C LEU A 245 5.77 -4.69 5.10
N PHE A 246 5.50 -4.97 3.82
CA PHE A 246 5.94 -4.10 2.73
C PHE A 246 5.33 -2.70 2.84
N ALA A 247 4.04 -2.63 3.16
CA ALA A 247 3.32 -1.37 3.29
C ALA A 247 3.88 -0.49 4.43
N TYR A 248 4.23 -1.06 5.59
CA TYR A 248 4.79 -0.29 6.70
C TYR A 248 6.30 -0.04 6.57
N LYS A 249 7.06 -0.97 5.98
CA LYS A 249 8.50 -0.78 5.74
C LYS A 249 8.81 0.17 4.59
N SER A 250 7.79 0.70 3.92
CA SER A 250 7.95 1.78 2.96
C SER A 250 8.24 3.13 3.62
N TYR A 251 7.80 3.31 4.87
CA TYR A 251 8.09 4.49 5.70
C TYR A 251 9.48 4.47 6.35
N ASP A 252 10.11 3.29 6.43
CA ASP A 252 11.43 3.12 7.06
C ASP A 252 12.57 3.56 6.12
N SER A 253 13.80 3.66 6.62
CA SER A 253 14.98 3.86 5.76
C SER A 253 15.26 2.64 4.90
N THR A 254 15.93 2.81 3.75
CA THR A 254 16.27 1.69 2.84
C THR A 254 16.97 0.54 3.55
N LYS A 255 17.96 0.88 4.40
CA LYS A 255 18.72 -0.10 5.18
C LYS A 255 17.80 -0.91 6.09
N HIS A 256 16.92 -0.22 6.84
CA HIS A 256 16.02 -0.90 7.75
C HIS A 256 14.96 -1.73 7.01
N THR A 257 14.42 -1.24 5.89
CA THR A 257 13.54 -2.03 5.01
C THR A 257 14.21 -3.33 4.56
N ILE A 258 15.46 -3.27 4.08
CA ILE A 258 16.22 -4.43 3.63
C ILE A 258 16.42 -5.44 4.75
N GLU A 259 16.83 -4.98 5.93
CA GLU A 259 17.05 -5.82 7.12
C GLU A 259 15.75 -6.51 7.56
N GLN A 260 14.66 -5.74 7.68
CA GLN A 260 13.37 -6.24 8.14
C GLN A 260 12.73 -7.22 7.16
N VAL A 261 12.76 -6.91 5.86
CA VAL A 261 12.22 -7.80 4.82
C VAL A 261 13.05 -9.08 4.75
N GLY A 262 14.39 -8.99 4.70
CA GLY A 262 15.25 -10.16 4.64
C GLY A 262 15.11 -11.09 5.85
N MET A 263 14.89 -10.51 7.04
CA MET A 263 14.70 -11.27 8.28
C MET A 263 13.31 -11.91 8.37
N ARG A 264 12.23 -11.19 8.02
CA ARG A 264 10.85 -11.63 8.27
C ARG A 264 10.21 -12.35 7.07
N LEU A 265 10.72 -12.13 5.85
CA LEU A 265 10.23 -12.72 4.60
C LEU A 265 11.42 -13.20 3.75
N PRO A 266 12.10 -14.29 4.16
CA PRO A 266 13.20 -14.85 3.37
C PRO A 266 12.74 -15.18 1.95
N GLY A 267 13.60 -14.87 0.97
CA GLY A 267 13.28 -14.99 -0.45
C GLY A 267 12.79 -13.70 -1.11
N TRP A 268 12.32 -12.72 -0.32
CA TRP A 268 11.98 -11.39 -0.83
C TRP A 268 13.14 -10.41 -0.71
N THR A 269 13.36 -9.61 -1.75
CA THR A 269 14.47 -8.66 -1.84
C THR A 269 13.98 -7.31 -2.33
N LEU A 270 14.48 -6.21 -1.72
CA LEU A 270 14.28 -4.86 -2.23
C LEU A 270 15.17 -4.63 -3.46
N VAL A 271 14.56 -4.41 -4.62
CA VAL A 271 15.24 -4.27 -5.93
C VAL A 271 15.13 -2.86 -6.50
N ALA A 272 14.23 -2.03 -5.96
CA ALA A 272 14.18 -0.59 -6.24
C ALA A 272 13.58 0.17 -5.06
N ARG A 273 14.02 1.40 -4.88
CA ARG A 273 13.36 2.41 -4.06
C ARG A 273 13.65 3.77 -4.68
N GLU A 274 12.65 4.40 -5.24
CA GLU A 274 12.77 5.75 -5.79
C GLU A 274 11.97 6.68 -4.88
N THR A 275 12.55 7.82 -4.49
CA THR A 275 11.86 8.79 -3.64
C THR A 275 11.70 10.08 -4.41
N ARG A 276 10.45 10.51 -4.51
CA ARG A 276 10.12 11.86 -4.93
C ARG A 276 10.16 12.79 -3.72
N ILE A 277 10.70 13.98 -3.92
CA ILE A 277 10.70 15.04 -2.92
C ILE A 277 9.84 16.18 -3.44
N GLU A 278 8.99 16.69 -2.56
CA GLU A 278 8.32 17.97 -2.76
C GLU A 278 8.55 18.95 -1.61
N GLY A 279 8.28 20.23 -1.88
CA GLY A 279 8.30 21.28 -0.88
C GLY A 279 9.71 21.71 -0.43
N THR A 280 9.74 22.59 0.57
CA THR A 280 10.98 23.11 1.17
C THR A 280 10.82 23.26 2.68
N GLY A 281 11.91 23.10 3.43
CA GLY A 281 11.94 23.35 4.87
C GLY A 281 11.09 22.34 5.66
N THR A 282 10.13 22.83 6.45
CA THR A 282 9.22 22.02 7.27
C THR A 282 7.98 21.54 6.51
N LEU A 283 7.80 21.98 5.26
CA LEU A 283 6.72 21.58 4.36
C LEU A 283 7.21 20.60 3.29
N TYR A 284 8.29 19.91 3.60
CA TYR A 284 8.88 18.92 2.73
C TYR A 284 8.10 17.61 2.82
N ASP A 285 7.90 16.97 1.67
CA ASP A 285 7.21 15.71 1.51
C ASP A 285 8.09 14.69 0.78
N GLU A 286 7.97 13.41 1.16
CA GLU A 286 8.65 12.28 0.53
C GLU A 286 7.64 11.25 0.09
N ASP A 287 7.66 10.92 -1.19
CA ASP A 287 6.85 9.85 -1.77
C ASP A 287 7.75 8.67 -2.19
N PRO A 288 8.21 7.82 -1.25
CA PRO A 288 8.97 6.65 -1.61
C PRO A 288 8.07 5.63 -2.31
N VAL A 289 8.54 5.15 -3.46
CA VAL A 289 7.98 4.01 -4.19
C VAL A 289 9.01 2.89 -4.18
N MET A 290 8.62 1.73 -3.65
CA MET A 290 9.49 0.56 -3.57
C MET A 290 9.07 -0.51 -4.57
N LEU A 291 10.04 -1.31 -5.01
CA LEU A 291 9.81 -2.55 -5.71
C LEU A 291 10.56 -3.66 -4.99
N LEU A 292 9.81 -4.65 -4.50
CA LEU A 292 10.36 -5.89 -3.95
C LEU A 292 10.13 -7.03 -4.94
N GLN A 293 11.03 -8.01 -4.96
CA GLN A 293 10.92 -9.20 -5.80
C GLN A 293 11.16 -10.47 -4.98
N GLU A 294 10.34 -11.48 -5.23
CA GLU A 294 10.51 -12.85 -4.73
C GLU A 294 11.48 -13.62 -5.63
N ALA A 295 12.52 -14.21 -5.06
CA ALA A 295 13.61 -14.83 -5.81
C ALA A 295 13.18 -16.01 -6.69
N ASP A 296 12.25 -16.84 -6.20
CA ASP A 296 11.87 -18.10 -6.87
C ASP A 296 10.83 -17.88 -7.97
N THR A 297 9.82 -17.04 -7.71
CA THR A 297 8.70 -16.81 -8.64
C THR A 297 8.94 -15.62 -9.56
N LEU A 298 9.90 -14.76 -9.20
CA LEU A 298 10.13 -13.45 -9.82
C LEU A 298 8.89 -12.54 -9.78
N ASN A 299 7.93 -12.84 -8.91
CA ASN A 299 6.81 -11.96 -8.62
C ASN A 299 7.32 -10.73 -7.89
N CYS A 300 6.69 -9.59 -8.17
CA CYS A 300 7.06 -8.31 -7.56
C CYS A 300 5.91 -7.72 -6.76
N ALA A 301 6.26 -6.99 -5.71
CA ALA A 301 5.37 -6.10 -4.99
C ALA A 301 5.83 -4.65 -5.25
N LEU A 302 5.01 -3.88 -5.97
CA LEU A 302 5.14 -2.44 -6.12
C LEU A 302 4.45 -1.78 -4.94
N VAL A 303 5.17 -0.98 -4.18
CA VAL A 303 4.68 -0.40 -2.93
C VAL A 303 4.64 1.12 -3.05
N PHE A 304 3.46 1.69 -2.85
CA PHE A 304 3.30 3.14 -2.67
C PHE A 304 3.20 3.45 -1.18
N THR A 305 3.99 4.42 -0.74
CA THR A 305 3.95 4.91 0.64
C THR A 305 2.81 5.89 0.79
N GLY A 306 2.13 5.88 1.94
CA GLY A 306 1.17 6.93 2.25
C GLY A 306 1.83 8.14 2.89
N THR A 307 1.01 9.05 3.38
CA THR A 307 1.44 10.27 4.04
C THR A 307 2.42 10.02 5.19
N ASN A 308 3.57 10.70 5.16
CA ASN A 308 4.57 10.64 6.22
C ASN A 308 4.44 11.81 7.23
N ASN A 309 3.66 12.85 6.89
CA ASN A 309 3.41 14.02 7.72
C ASN A 309 1.92 14.27 7.98
N LEU A 310 1.36 13.54 8.97
CA LEU A 310 -0.05 13.64 9.38
C LEU A 310 -0.49 15.07 9.76
N GLY A 311 0.44 15.96 10.14
CA GLY A 311 0.13 17.33 10.55
C GLY A 311 -0.27 18.27 9.42
N ASN A 312 0.23 18.03 8.19
CA ASN A 312 0.04 18.95 7.06
C ASN A 312 -0.65 18.28 5.85
N GLU A 313 -0.33 17.02 5.56
CA GLU A 313 -0.78 16.35 4.33
C GLU A 313 -2.24 15.89 4.38
N ILE A 314 -2.80 15.63 5.55
CA ILE A 314 -4.22 15.25 5.66
C ILE A 314 -5.12 16.39 5.15
N ALA A 315 -4.73 17.65 5.39
CA ALA A 315 -5.53 18.80 4.96
C ALA A 315 -5.51 18.99 3.44
N THR A 316 -4.39 18.73 2.75
CA THR A 316 -4.30 18.82 1.29
C THR A 316 -4.91 17.58 0.62
N SER A 317 -4.75 16.41 1.24
CA SER A 317 -5.30 15.12 0.81
C SER A 317 -6.81 14.99 0.99
N THR A 318 -7.46 15.91 1.74
CA THR A 318 -8.92 15.92 1.94
C THR A 318 -9.67 16.78 0.92
N THR A 319 -8.97 17.34 -0.09
CA THR A 319 -9.60 18.08 -1.19
C THR A 319 -10.58 17.17 -1.94
N SER A 320 -11.87 17.33 -1.65
CA SER A 320 -12.91 16.39 -2.08
C SER A 320 -13.37 16.58 -3.53
N PHE A 321 -12.54 17.14 -4.41
CA PHE A 321 -12.89 17.33 -5.82
C PHE A 321 -12.74 16.03 -6.60
N MET A 322 -13.63 15.85 -7.56
CA MET A 322 -13.61 14.75 -8.52
C MET A 322 -12.92 15.18 -9.80
N ALA A 323 -12.10 14.32 -10.37
CA ALA A 323 -11.43 14.52 -11.65
C ALA A 323 -11.48 13.24 -12.50
N GLY A 324 -11.10 13.39 -13.77
CA GLY A 324 -10.84 12.26 -14.64
C GLY A 324 -9.41 11.72 -14.43
N TYR A 325 -9.22 10.41 -14.56
CA TYR A 325 -7.90 9.80 -14.61
C TYR A 325 -7.95 8.48 -15.38
N CYS A 326 -7.10 8.32 -16.40
CA CYS A 326 -7.09 7.12 -17.26
C CYS A 326 -8.48 6.73 -17.80
N GLY A 327 -9.27 7.73 -18.19
CA GLY A 327 -10.66 7.65 -18.64
C GLY A 327 -11.70 7.25 -17.58
N PHE A 328 -11.31 7.07 -16.31
CA PHE A 328 -12.27 6.94 -15.22
C PHE A 328 -12.72 8.35 -14.83
N GLU A 329 -14.01 8.52 -14.57
CA GLU A 329 -14.56 9.76 -14.02
C GLU A 329 -14.70 9.63 -12.51
N GLY A 330 -14.84 10.76 -11.79
CA GLY A 330 -15.15 10.72 -10.37
C GLY A 330 -14.00 10.30 -9.46
N VAL A 331 -12.75 10.32 -9.94
CA VAL A 331 -11.56 9.95 -9.16
C VAL A 331 -11.18 11.12 -8.25
N HIS A 332 -10.80 10.83 -7.00
CA HIS A 332 -10.35 11.83 -6.04
C HIS A 332 -9.16 12.64 -6.59
N ASP A 333 -9.33 13.96 -6.73
CA ASP A 333 -8.38 14.83 -7.44
C ASP A 333 -7.01 14.89 -6.75
N GLY A 334 -6.98 14.99 -5.41
CA GLY A 334 -5.73 14.94 -4.65
C GLY A 334 -4.92 13.66 -4.93
N TYR A 335 -5.55 12.49 -4.79
CA TYR A 335 -4.87 11.20 -4.96
C TYR A 335 -4.41 10.95 -6.40
N ARG A 336 -5.22 11.34 -7.40
CA ARG A 336 -4.81 11.18 -8.80
C ARG A 336 -3.69 12.14 -9.19
N ASN A 337 -3.67 13.36 -8.66
CA ASN A 337 -2.57 14.31 -8.90
C ASN A 337 -1.27 13.80 -8.29
N GLU A 338 -1.33 13.30 -7.06
CA GLU A 338 -0.19 12.68 -6.39
C GLU A 338 0.38 11.52 -7.22
N LEU A 339 -0.46 10.57 -7.61
CA LEU A 339 -0.04 9.47 -8.47
C LEU A 339 0.52 9.95 -9.82
N TRP A 340 -0.08 10.98 -10.42
CA TRP A 340 0.40 11.55 -11.68
C TRP A 340 1.81 12.13 -11.52
N HIS A 341 2.09 12.84 -10.43
CA HIS A 341 3.41 13.39 -10.18
C HIS A 341 4.46 12.30 -9.91
N ILE A 342 4.14 11.35 -9.02
CA ILE A 342 4.99 10.19 -8.72
C ILE A 342 5.33 9.44 -10.02
N THR A 343 4.31 9.10 -10.82
CA THR A 343 4.54 8.35 -12.06
C THR A 343 5.36 9.17 -13.03
N LYS A 344 5.03 10.44 -13.28
CA LYS A 344 5.80 11.31 -14.19
C LYS A 344 7.30 11.35 -13.88
N GLU A 345 7.66 11.43 -12.60
CA GLU A 345 9.04 11.62 -12.19
C GLU A 345 9.81 10.32 -11.97
N LEU A 346 9.15 9.28 -11.44
CA LEU A 346 9.80 8.04 -11.03
C LEU A 346 9.70 6.91 -12.08
N TRP A 347 8.71 6.95 -12.99
CA TRP A 347 8.50 5.86 -13.96
C TRP A 347 9.66 5.56 -14.90
N PRO A 348 10.41 6.55 -15.43
CA PRO A 348 11.52 6.25 -16.32
C PRO A 348 12.51 5.22 -15.75
N ARG A 349 12.64 5.14 -14.42
CA ARG A 349 13.50 4.19 -13.71
C ARG A 349 12.77 2.94 -13.23
N LEU A 350 11.49 3.05 -12.86
CA LEU A 350 10.70 1.90 -12.40
C LEU A 350 10.24 1.01 -13.55
N ARG A 351 9.87 1.57 -14.72
CA ARG A 351 9.38 0.80 -15.89
C ARG A 351 10.33 -0.32 -16.33
N PRO A 352 11.65 -0.09 -16.49
CA PRO A 352 12.57 -1.17 -16.87
C PRO A 352 12.71 -2.28 -15.83
N LYS A 353 12.36 -2.01 -14.57
CA LYS A 353 12.37 -3.00 -13.48
C LYS A 353 11.05 -3.76 -13.43
N LEU A 354 9.93 -3.07 -13.59
CA LEU A 354 8.60 -3.67 -13.69
C LEU A 354 8.48 -4.63 -14.88
N SER A 355 9.19 -4.38 -15.98
CA SER A 355 9.23 -5.30 -17.12
C SER A 355 9.93 -6.64 -16.82
N LYS A 356 10.73 -6.71 -15.75
CA LYS A 356 11.44 -7.92 -15.29
C LYS A 356 10.63 -8.75 -14.28
N CYS A 357 9.44 -8.30 -13.91
CA CYS A 357 8.57 -9.02 -12.99
C CYS A 357 7.74 -10.08 -13.71
N ASN A 358 7.59 -11.26 -13.10
CA ASN A 358 6.66 -12.28 -13.57
C ASN A 358 5.20 -11.82 -13.44
N GLN A 359 4.86 -11.32 -12.25
CA GLN A 359 3.60 -10.66 -11.90
C GLN A 359 3.89 -9.45 -11.01
N VAL A 360 2.98 -8.48 -10.99
CA VAL A 360 3.09 -7.29 -10.12
C VAL A 360 1.86 -7.22 -9.24
N ALA A 361 2.05 -7.33 -7.93
CA ALA A 361 1.06 -6.92 -6.95
C ALA A 361 1.30 -5.45 -6.55
N CYS A 362 0.24 -4.69 -6.38
CA CYS A 362 0.30 -3.35 -5.81
C CYS A 362 -0.01 -3.43 -4.31
N VAL A 363 0.82 -2.80 -3.49
CA VAL A 363 0.69 -2.79 -2.03
C VAL A 363 0.73 -1.36 -1.52
N GLY A 364 -0.13 -1.01 -0.57
CA GLY A 364 -0.07 0.32 0.03
C GLY A 364 -0.84 0.44 1.34
N HIS A 365 -0.38 1.34 2.20
CA HIS A 365 -1.03 1.70 3.45
C HIS A 365 -1.52 3.14 3.37
N SER A 366 -2.66 3.45 4.02
CA SER A 366 -3.21 4.82 4.04
C SER A 366 -3.40 5.36 2.62
N LEU A 367 -2.97 6.61 2.36
CA LEU A 367 -2.90 7.20 1.02
C LEU A 367 -2.20 6.29 -0.01
N GLY A 368 -1.12 5.58 0.36
CA GLY A 368 -0.42 4.68 -0.55
C GLY A 368 -1.30 3.53 -1.04
N GLY A 369 -2.27 3.09 -0.24
CA GLY A 369 -3.27 2.11 -0.67
C GLY A 369 -4.23 2.70 -1.71
N SER A 370 -4.66 3.95 -1.52
CA SER A 370 -5.47 4.68 -2.50
C SER A 370 -4.72 4.91 -3.83
N LEU A 371 -3.44 5.25 -3.77
CA LEU A 371 -2.58 5.34 -4.96
C LEU A 371 -2.50 3.99 -5.69
N CYS A 372 -2.43 2.88 -4.94
CA CYS A 372 -2.45 1.54 -5.53
C CYS A 372 -3.76 1.23 -6.27
N ASP A 373 -4.91 1.56 -5.69
CA ASP A 373 -6.22 1.36 -6.33
C ASP A 373 -6.30 2.10 -7.67
N ILE A 374 -5.92 3.38 -7.69
CA ILE A 374 -5.93 4.23 -8.90
C ILE A 374 -4.92 3.70 -9.92
N PHE A 375 -3.69 3.39 -9.48
CA PHE A 375 -2.64 2.87 -10.33
C PHE A 375 -3.04 1.56 -11.00
N ALA A 376 -3.59 0.62 -10.24
CA ALA A 376 -4.03 -0.68 -10.73
C ALA A 376 -5.20 -0.55 -11.72
N ALA A 377 -6.19 0.31 -11.40
CA ALA A 377 -7.31 0.57 -12.30
C ALA A 377 -6.83 1.13 -13.64
N CYS A 378 -5.93 2.11 -13.60
CA CYS A 378 -5.37 2.68 -14.81
C CYS A 378 -4.55 1.64 -15.60
N ALA A 379 -3.58 0.95 -14.98
CA ALA A 379 -2.76 -0.06 -15.65
C ALA A 379 -3.58 -1.19 -16.29
N ASN A 380 -4.69 -1.58 -15.63
CA ASN A 380 -5.55 -2.65 -16.10
C ASN A 380 -6.64 -2.19 -17.08
N SER A 381 -6.75 -0.88 -17.36
CA SER A 381 -7.78 -0.32 -18.25
C SER A 381 -7.55 -0.60 -19.73
N LYS A 382 -6.28 -0.79 -20.13
CA LYS A 382 -5.83 -0.93 -21.53
C LYS A 382 -6.26 0.24 -22.45
N ARG A 383 -6.49 1.42 -21.88
CA ARG A 383 -6.84 2.64 -22.63
C ARG A 383 -5.60 3.27 -23.25
N MET A 384 -5.04 2.60 -24.26
CA MET A 384 -3.74 2.94 -24.86
C MET A 384 -3.65 4.37 -25.44
N GLU A 385 -4.80 4.99 -25.73
CA GLU A 385 -4.89 6.35 -26.29
C GLU A 385 -4.98 7.44 -25.20
N ASP A 386 -5.20 7.05 -23.94
CA ASP A 386 -5.31 7.98 -22.81
C ASP A 386 -3.91 8.44 -22.34
N PRO A 387 -3.65 9.75 -22.22
CA PRO A 387 -2.34 10.26 -21.82
C PRO A 387 -1.91 9.81 -20.42
N ASP A 388 -2.83 9.71 -19.46
CA ASP A 388 -2.51 9.25 -18.11
C ASP A 388 -2.11 7.77 -18.14
N TYR A 389 -2.84 6.96 -18.92
CA TYR A 389 -2.47 5.56 -19.16
C TYR A 389 -1.08 5.45 -19.78
N GLN A 390 -0.79 6.24 -20.82
CA GLN A 390 0.51 6.27 -21.49
C GLN A 390 1.63 6.68 -20.54
N GLN A 391 1.37 7.54 -19.56
CA GLN A 391 2.36 7.96 -18.57
C GLN A 391 2.74 6.85 -17.60
N GLN A 392 1.80 6.01 -17.16
CA GLN A 392 2.04 4.99 -16.14
C GLN A 392 2.09 3.54 -16.66
N MET A 393 1.74 3.26 -17.91
CA MET A 393 1.85 1.91 -18.44
C MET A 393 3.31 1.45 -18.49
N TRP A 394 3.56 0.15 -18.40
CA TRP A 394 4.85 -0.45 -18.74
C TRP A 394 4.62 -1.62 -19.70
N VAL A 395 5.69 -2.07 -20.33
CA VAL A 395 5.65 -3.20 -21.24
C VAL A 395 6.18 -4.42 -20.51
N ARG A 396 5.45 -5.55 -20.58
CA ARG A 396 5.90 -6.80 -19.97
C ARG A 396 7.11 -7.33 -20.75
N GLY A 397 8.21 -7.54 -20.03
CA GLY A 397 9.43 -8.15 -20.56
C GLY A 397 9.54 -9.63 -20.18
N LYS A 398 10.74 -10.18 -20.37
CA LYS A 398 11.09 -11.49 -19.83
C LYS A 398 11.35 -11.36 -18.33
N PRO A 399 10.71 -12.17 -17.46
CA PRO A 399 11.01 -12.15 -16.05
C PRO A 399 12.49 -12.43 -15.78
N GLU A 400 13.11 -11.64 -14.91
CA GLU A 400 14.54 -11.68 -14.60
C GLU A 400 14.74 -11.37 -13.11
N LEU A 401 15.61 -12.14 -12.46
CA LEU A 401 16.03 -11.86 -11.09
C LEU A 401 16.84 -10.57 -11.07
N MET A 402 16.34 -9.56 -10.36
CA MET A 402 17.00 -8.27 -10.21
C MET A 402 17.97 -8.30 -9.03
N PRO A 403 19.10 -7.57 -9.13
CA PRO A 403 20.00 -7.45 -8.00
C PRO A 403 19.32 -6.70 -6.85
N ARG A 404 19.60 -7.13 -5.63
CA ARG A 404 19.32 -6.38 -4.40
C ARG A 404 19.97 -5.00 -4.47
N ILE A 405 19.27 -3.96 -4.01
CA ILE A 405 19.91 -2.66 -3.75
C ILE A 405 20.53 -2.68 -2.36
N GLU A 406 21.74 -2.14 -2.20
CA GLU A 406 22.41 -2.04 -0.89
C GLU A 406 22.30 -0.64 -0.27
N LYS A 407 21.91 0.37 -1.06
CA LYS A 407 21.72 1.76 -0.63
C LYS A 407 20.37 2.27 -1.15
N GLY A 408 19.89 3.38 -0.59
CA GLY A 408 18.76 4.11 -1.15
C GLY A 408 18.92 4.37 -2.64
N GLY A 409 17.81 4.37 -3.37
CA GLY A 409 17.83 4.84 -4.75
C GLY A 409 17.97 6.35 -4.83
N MET A 410 17.82 6.86 -6.05
CA MET A 410 17.99 8.27 -6.32
C MET A 410 16.84 9.08 -5.74
N VAL A 411 17.12 10.34 -5.40
CA VAL A 411 16.12 11.24 -4.85
C VAL A 411 15.92 12.44 -5.77
N TYR A 412 14.66 12.81 -5.98
CA TYR A 412 14.27 13.75 -7.03
C TYR A 412 13.79 15.05 -6.45
N LEU A 413 14.60 16.09 -6.64
CA LEU A 413 14.21 17.47 -6.40
C LEU A 413 13.67 18.07 -7.71
N PRO A 414 12.65 18.93 -7.67
CA PRO A 414 12.24 19.69 -8.84
C PRO A 414 13.43 20.44 -9.46
N GLY A 415 13.90 19.99 -10.62
CA GLY A 415 15.02 20.59 -11.36
C GLY A 415 16.43 20.09 -11.01
N ALA A 416 16.60 19.09 -10.14
CA ALA A 416 17.90 18.47 -9.86
C ALA A 416 17.79 16.99 -9.50
N GLU A 417 18.62 16.16 -10.13
CA GLU A 417 18.82 14.76 -9.74
C GLU A 417 19.90 14.69 -8.66
N VAL A 418 19.52 14.33 -7.42
CA VAL A 418 20.45 14.23 -6.30
C VAL A 418 20.50 12.79 -5.82
N ARG A 419 21.71 12.22 -5.78
CA ARG A 419 21.91 10.89 -5.19
C ARG A 419 22.06 11.05 -3.67
N CYS A 420 21.05 10.63 -2.92
CA CYS A 420 21.15 10.51 -1.46
C CYS A 420 21.38 9.04 -1.10
N GLU A 421 22.39 8.76 -0.29
CA GLU A 421 22.69 7.38 0.09
C GLU A 421 21.67 6.84 1.10
N GLU A 422 21.15 7.70 2.00
CA GLU A 422 20.12 7.39 2.98
C GLU A 422 19.20 8.62 3.16
N PRO A 423 17.88 8.52 2.90
CA PRO A 423 16.93 9.56 3.29
C PRO A 423 16.82 9.65 4.83
N PRO A 424 16.52 10.85 5.38
CA PRO A 424 16.20 12.07 4.66
C PRO A 424 17.45 12.70 4.02
N CYS A 425 17.32 13.17 2.78
CA CYS A 425 18.41 13.91 2.13
C CYS A 425 18.83 15.11 2.99
N PRO A 426 20.12 15.51 2.98
CA PRO A 426 20.53 16.72 3.66
C PRO A 426 19.69 17.91 3.19
N LYS A 427 19.16 18.65 4.16
CA LYS A 427 18.34 19.86 3.99
C LYS A 427 19.02 20.95 3.18
#